data_AF-A0AA39P4U0-F1
#
_entry.id   AF-A0AA39P4U0-F1
#
_cell.length_a   1.000
_cell.length_b   1.000
_cell.length_c   1.000
_cell.angle_alpha   90.00
_cell.angle_beta   90.00
_cell.angle_gamma   90.00
#
_symmetry.space_group_name_H-M   'P 1'
#
loop_
_entity.id
_entity.type
_entity.pdbx_description
1 polymer ?
#
loop_
_entity_poly.entity_id
_entity_poly.type
_entity_poly.pdbx_seq_one_letter_code
_entity_poly.pdbx_strand_id
1 'polypeptide(L)'
;MPHKRAKKSTRDQQRLQIGSDLAPGKQALESEAIPKSVARVLNAVHVREQWKSRKRMPEDDPDAIKSGKRRKTEKGDRGEKKAKTSGILPGESLQHFNKRIEIDMRPLVKNAVQSSLANARMVRTTEMNAKKKGKAKRVEKEERSPSPPPMPSKHADRPKEFQTISSSAPRRLNDIAQAPPELTKLPRGAVRPDGTRNTGKKRDGVLSMAQKAMMEDERNKAIARYREMKAKRRTDGADEP
;
A
#
# COMPACT_ATOMS: atom_id res chain seq x y z
N MET A 1 60.83 -15.57 -13.08
CA MET A 1 60.52 -15.86 -11.65
C MET A 1 59.37 -16.84 -11.53
N PRO A 2 59.62 -18.08 -11.04
CA PRO A 2 58.61 -19.14 -10.93
C PRO A 2 57.41 -18.79 -10.04
N HIS A 3 57.61 -17.92 -9.04
CA HIS A 3 56.63 -17.63 -7.99
C HIS A 3 55.49 -16.69 -8.40
N LYS A 4 55.62 -15.96 -9.53
CA LYS A 4 54.52 -15.11 -10.07
C LYS A 4 53.50 -15.91 -10.90
N ARG A 5 53.92 -17.04 -11.50
CA ARG A 5 53.06 -17.87 -12.35
C ARG A 5 52.04 -18.67 -11.54
N ALA A 6 52.43 -19.18 -10.36
CA ALA A 6 51.52 -19.90 -9.47
C ALA A 6 50.30 -19.07 -9.04
N LYS A 7 50.51 -17.81 -8.60
CA LYS A 7 49.42 -16.89 -8.22
C LYS A 7 48.56 -16.43 -9.41
N LYS A 8 49.13 -16.42 -10.62
CA LYS A 8 48.38 -16.11 -11.84
C LYS A 8 47.47 -17.29 -12.22
N SER A 9 48.01 -18.52 -12.19
CA SER A 9 47.25 -19.74 -12.47
C SER A 9 46.05 -19.90 -11.53
N THR A 10 46.24 -19.70 -10.23
CA THR A 10 45.13 -19.80 -9.27
C THR A 10 44.08 -18.70 -9.48
N ARG A 11 44.49 -17.46 -9.77
CA ARG A 11 43.58 -16.36 -10.09
C ARG A 11 42.81 -16.61 -11.39
N ASP A 12 43.49 -17.12 -12.42
CA ASP A 12 42.88 -17.42 -13.71
C ASP A 12 41.92 -18.61 -13.57
N GLN A 13 42.26 -19.64 -12.80
CA GLN A 13 41.35 -20.75 -12.45
C GLN A 13 40.13 -20.26 -11.67
N GLN A 14 40.31 -19.42 -10.65
CA GLN A 14 39.20 -18.83 -9.90
C GLN A 14 38.32 -17.95 -10.80
N ARG A 15 38.91 -17.17 -11.71
CA ARG A 15 38.17 -16.34 -12.67
C ARG A 15 37.39 -17.19 -13.67
N LEU A 16 37.94 -18.32 -14.10
CA LEU A 16 37.25 -19.29 -14.97
C LEU A 16 36.12 -20.02 -14.23
N GLN A 17 36.30 -20.35 -12.95
CA GLN A 17 35.27 -20.98 -12.11
C GLN A 17 34.12 -20.02 -11.78
N ILE A 18 34.43 -18.75 -11.46
CA ILE A 18 33.44 -17.70 -11.18
C ILE A 18 32.71 -17.30 -12.48
N GLY A 19 33.37 -17.43 -13.63
CA GLY A 19 32.83 -17.02 -14.92
C GLY A 19 32.87 -15.51 -15.11
N SER A 20 32.16 -15.02 -16.13
CA SER A 20 32.01 -13.59 -16.39
C SER A 20 30.75 -13.07 -15.70
N ASP A 21 30.91 -12.10 -14.80
CA ASP A 21 29.81 -11.29 -14.23
C ASP A 21 29.27 -10.26 -15.24
N LEU A 22 28.98 -10.74 -16.45
CA LEU A 22 28.30 -9.97 -17.47
C LEU A 22 26.83 -10.34 -17.39
N ALA A 23 25.97 -9.32 -17.30
CA ALA A 23 24.53 -9.56 -17.38
C ALA A 23 24.21 -10.32 -18.68
N PRO A 24 23.28 -11.30 -18.65
CA PRO A 24 22.89 -12.02 -19.84
C PRO A 24 22.44 -11.04 -20.92
N GLY A 25 22.96 -11.23 -22.14
CA GLY A 25 22.63 -10.39 -23.29
C GLY A 25 21.14 -10.40 -23.59
N LYS A 26 20.66 -9.37 -24.31
CA LYS A 26 19.23 -9.21 -24.62
C LYS A 26 18.65 -10.42 -25.38
N GLN A 27 19.47 -11.09 -26.18
CA GLN A 27 19.11 -12.28 -26.95
C GLN A 27 19.07 -13.58 -26.13
N ALA A 28 19.57 -13.58 -24.89
CA ALA A 28 19.62 -14.80 -24.07
C ALA A 28 18.22 -15.38 -23.78
N LEU A 29 17.19 -14.53 -23.74
CA LEU A 29 15.80 -14.94 -23.54
C LEU A 29 15.11 -15.38 -24.85
N GLU A 30 15.70 -15.11 -26.00
CA GLU A 30 15.15 -15.45 -27.32
C GLU A 30 15.62 -16.83 -27.81
N SER A 31 16.80 -17.28 -27.34
CA SER A 31 17.37 -18.60 -27.68
C SER A 31 16.95 -19.73 -26.72
N GLU A 32 16.23 -19.41 -25.64
CA GLU A 32 15.69 -20.42 -24.72
C GLU A 32 14.53 -21.19 -25.36
N ALA A 33 14.61 -22.52 -25.38
CA ALA A 33 13.58 -23.39 -25.94
C ALA A 33 12.21 -23.27 -25.25
N ILE A 34 12.17 -22.68 -24.04
CA ILE A 34 10.97 -22.54 -23.22
C ILE A 34 10.71 -21.05 -22.99
N PRO A 35 9.52 -20.53 -23.35
CA PRO A 35 9.16 -19.15 -23.04
C PRO A 35 9.22 -18.86 -21.54
N LYS A 36 9.66 -17.64 -21.19
CA LYS A 36 9.79 -17.16 -19.80
C LYS A 36 8.54 -17.36 -18.93
N SER A 37 7.35 -17.26 -19.51
CA SER A 37 6.08 -17.51 -18.83
C SER A 37 5.95 -18.97 -18.38
N VAL A 38 6.28 -19.92 -19.27
CA VAL A 38 6.24 -21.37 -19.00
C VAL A 38 7.36 -21.76 -18.05
N ALA A 39 8.58 -21.24 -18.24
CA ALA A 39 9.70 -21.49 -17.33
C ALA A 39 9.39 -21.07 -15.88
N ARG A 40 8.68 -19.94 -15.68
CA ARG A 40 8.23 -19.50 -14.36
C ARG A 40 7.22 -20.46 -13.72
N VAL A 41 6.34 -21.06 -14.53
CA VAL A 41 5.34 -22.02 -14.05
C VAL A 41 5.98 -23.35 -13.70
N LEU A 42 6.87 -23.88 -14.55
CA LEU A 42 7.60 -25.12 -14.30
C LEU A 42 8.51 -25.02 -13.07
N ASN A 43 9.19 -23.89 -12.90
CA ASN A 43 10.07 -23.65 -11.75
C ASN A 43 9.34 -23.17 -10.50
N ALA A 44 8.00 -23.07 -10.52
CA ALA A 44 7.24 -22.46 -9.42
C ALA A 44 7.39 -23.22 -8.09
N VAL A 45 7.47 -24.55 -8.14
CA VAL A 45 7.66 -25.39 -6.95
C VAL A 45 9.04 -25.13 -6.34
N HIS A 46 10.08 -25.17 -7.16
CA HIS A 46 11.45 -24.91 -6.74
C HIS A 46 11.63 -23.50 -6.14
N VAL A 47 11.04 -22.47 -6.76
CA VAL A 47 11.08 -21.09 -6.24
C VAL A 47 10.37 -20.99 -4.88
N ARG A 48 9.24 -21.69 -4.69
CA ARG A 48 8.53 -21.72 -3.41
C ARG A 48 9.34 -22.44 -2.34
N GLU A 49 10.01 -23.52 -2.68
CA GLU A 49 10.88 -24.27 -1.77
C GLU A 49 12.11 -23.45 -1.37
N GLN A 50 12.81 -22.85 -2.33
CA GLN A 50 13.91 -21.91 -2.05
C GLN A 50 13.46 -20.76 -1.15
N TRP A 51 12.28 -20.20 -1.39
CA TRP A 51 11.74 -19.15 -0.53
C TRP A 51 11.42 -19.66 0.88
N LYS A 52 10.86 -20.86 1.02
CA LYS A 52 10.60 -21.50 2.32
C LYS A 52 11.92 -21.80 3.04
N SER A 53 12.93 -22.31 2.35
CA SER A 53 14.26 -22.58 2.89
C SER A 53 14.93 -21.28 3.32
N ARG A 54 14.96 -20.24 2.47
CA ARG A 54 15.49 -18.91 2.84
C ARG A 54 14.71 -18.24 3.98
N LYS A 55 13.45 -18.63 4.20
CA LYS A 55 12.63 -18.22 5.34
C LYS A 55 12.92 -19.00 6.62
N ARG A 56 13.37 -20.25 6.51
CA ARG A 56 13.65 -21.18 7.61
C ARG A 56 15.12 -21.19 8.02
N MET A 57 16.04 -20.83 7.13
CA MET A 57 17.47 -20.77 7.45
C MET A 57 17.72 -19.61 8.44
N PRO A 58 18.30 -19.90 9.62
CA PRO A 58 18.80 -18.90 10.53
C PRO A 58 20.05 -18.19 9.94
N GLU A 59 20.37 -17.05 10.51
CA GLU A 59 21.20 -15.95 9.98
C GLU A 59 22.72 -16.24 9.93
N ASP A 60 23.14 -17.45 9.50
CA ASP A 60 24.56 -17.87 9.52
C ASP A 60 25.25 -17.88 8.13
N ASP A 61 24.57 -17.42 7.08
CA ASP A 61 25.14 -17.30 5.73
C ASP A 61 25.46 -15.82 5.40
N PRO A 62 26.74 -15.42 5.27
CA PRO A 62 27.14 -14.03 5.08
C PRO A 62 26.70 -13.43 3.72
N ASP A 63 26.31 -14.25 2.75
CA ASP A 63 25.87 -13.81 1.41
C ASP A 63 24.35 -13.82 1.21
N ALA A 64 23.58 -14.18 2.24
CA ALA A 64 22.13 -14.15 2.17
C ALA A 64 21.61 -12.69 2.16
N ILE A 65 21.35 -12.16 0.96
CA ILE A 65 20.70 -10.85 0.73
C ILE A 65 19.46 -10.75 1.64
N LYS A 66 19.59 -9.95 2.71
CA LYS A 66 18.55 -9.71 3.72
C LYS A 66 17.34 -9.05 3.06
N SER A 67 16.40 -9.84 2.52
CA SER A 67 15.08 -9.32 2.16
C SER A 67 14.41 -8.87 3.47
N GLY A 68 14.38 -7.56 3.69
CA GLY A 68 14.05 -6.87 4.95
C GLY A 68 12.65 -7.14 5.49
N LYS A 69 12.37 -8.37 5.93
CA LYS A 69 11.23 -8.67 6.77
C LYS A 69 11.66 -8.39 8.20
N ARG A 70 11.32 -7.18 8.66
CA ARG A 70 11.42 -6.73 10.06
C ARG A 70 11.22 -7.89 11.02
N ARG A 71 12.28 -8.25 11.77
CA ARG A 71 12.16 -9.09 12.96
C ARG A 71 11.10 -8.46 13.87
N LYS A 72 10.02 -9.19 14.12
CA LYS A 72 9.20 -8.97 15.31
C LYS A 72 10.11 -9.36 16.47
N THR A 73 10.80 -8.38 17.04
CA THR A 73 11.55 -8.60 18.28
C THR A 73 10.55 -9.10 19.32
N GLU A 74 10.79 -10.32 19.78
CA GLU A 74 10.09 -10.94 20.89
C GLU A 74 10.12 -10.00 22.09
N LYS A 75 8.97 -9.92 22.77
CA LYS A 75 8.85 -9.29 24.09
C LYS A 75 9.80 -10.05 25.02
N GLY A 76 10.94 -9.45 25.38
CA GLY A 76 11.84 -10.08 26.35
C GLY A 76 12.95 -9.17 26.84
N ASP A 77 13.64 -8.45 25.96
CA ASP A 77 14.96 -7.89 26.31
C ASP A 77 15.14 -6.40 25.96
N ARG A 78 14.11 -5.57 26.19
CA ARG A 78 14.19 -4.10 26.00
C ARG A 78 13.91 -3.28 27.26
N GLY A 79 13.55 -3.93 28.37
CA GLY A 79 13.34 -3.25 29.65
C GLY A 79 14.65 -2.73 30.24
N GLU A 80 15.68 -3.56 30.29
CA GLU A 80 16.95 -3.22 30.96
C GLU A 80 17.84 -2.23 30.18
N LYS A 81 17.78 -2.24 28.84
CA LYS A 81 18.57 -1.31 28.02
C LYS A 81 17.95 0.09 27.87
N LYS A 82 16.63 0.23 28.11
CA LYS A 82 15.94 1.53 28.04
C LYS A 82 16.20 2.43 29.24
N ALA A 83 16.51 1.86 30.41
CA ALA A 83 16.86 2.65 31.59
C ALA A 83 18.24 3.31 31.50
N LYS A 84 19.12 2.84 30.60
CA LYS A 84 20.48 3.37 30.42
C LYS A 84 20.57 4.57 29.45
N THR A 85 19.50 4.92 28.72
CA THR A 85 19.51 6.02 27.72
C THR A 85 18.67 7.24 28.12
N SER A 86 18.05 7.24 29.31
CA SER A 86 17.19 8.33 29.80
C SER A 86 17.95 9.54 30.36
N GLY A 87 19.27 9.45 30.54
CA GLY A 87 20.12 10.57 30.92
C GLY A 87 20.82 11.22 29.72
N ILE A 88 21.23 12.49 29.88
CA ILE A 88 22.16 13.16 28.96
C ILE A 88 23.52 12.47 29.12
N LEU A 89 24.11 12.03 28.01
CA LEU A 89 25.45 11.42 28.06
C LEU A 89 26.52 12.51 28.29
N PRO A 90 27.66 12.18 28.92
CA PRO A 90 28.74 13.15 29.09
C PRO A 90 29.21 13.66 27.71
N GLY A 91 29.25 14.99 27.55
CA GLY A 91 29.62 15.65 26.29
C GLY A 91 28.48 15.76 25.26
N GLU A 92 27.27 15.30 25.58
CA GLU A 92 26.11 15.43 24.71
C GLU A 92 25.39 16.78 24.95
N SER A 93 25.00 17.46 23.86
CA SER A 93 24.13 18.63 23.97
C SER A 93 22.67 18.21 24.19
N LEU A 94 21.89 19.05 24.88
CA LEU A 94 20.46 18.81 25.13
C LEU A 94 19.67 18.52 23.84
N GLN A 95 20.05 19.13 22.73
CA GLN A 95 19.42 18.89 21.43
C GLN A 95 19.67 17.46 20.91
N HIS A 96 20.87 16.91 21.10
CA HIS A 96 21.20 15.55 20.69
C HIS A 96 20.46 14.52 21.57
N PHE A 97 20.33 14.83 22.87
CA PHE A 97 19.56 14.03 23.82
C PHE A 97 18.08 13.94 23.40
N ASN A 98 17.46 15.08 23.10
CA ASN A 98 16.08 15.12 22.61
C ASN A 98 15.91 14.33 21.31
N LYS A 99 16.86 14.47 20.36
CA LYS A 99 16.84 13.69 19.11
C LYS A 99 16.94 12.18 19.37
N ARG A 100 17.81 11.73 20.29
CA ARG A 100 17.93 10.31 20.66
C ARG A 100 16.64 9.80 21.27
N ILE A 101 16.07 10.52 22.23
CA ILE A 101 14.79 10.17 22.85
C ILE A 101 13.69 10.04 21.80
N GLU A 102 13.61 10.99 20.87
CA GLU A 102 12.66 10.92 19.76
C GLU A 102 12.88 9.66 18.92
N ILE A 103 14.12 9.35 18.55
CA ILE A 103 14.45 8.16 17.75
C ILE A 103 14.02 6.87 18.48
N ASP A 104 14.28 6.79 19.79
CA ASP A 104 13.94 5.62 20.61
C ASP A 104 12.42 5.45 20.79
N MET A 105 11.68 6.56 20.86
CA MET A 105 10.22 6.55 21.05
C MET A 105 9.42 6.50 19.74
N ARG A 106 9.97 6.99 18.62
CA ARG A 106 9.37 6.93 17.28
C ARG A 106 8.80 5.56 16.89
N PRO A 107 9.48 4.42 17.09
CA PRO A 107 8.90 3.13 16.73
C PRO A 107 7.68 2.76 17.59
N LEU A 108 7.67 3.11 18.87
CA LEU A 108 6.53 2.86 19.75
C LEU A 108 5.32 3.69 19.34
N VAL A 109 5.52 5.00 19.11
CA VAL A 109 4.46 5.91 18.65
C VAL A 109 3.92 5.44 17.30
N LYS A 110 4.80 5.08 16.36
CA LYS A 110 4.40 4.56 15.04
C LYS A 110 3.58 3.29 15.15
N ASN A 111 3.96 2.35 16.02
CA ASN A 111 3.23 1.11 16.22
C ASN A 111 1.85 1.37 16.86
N ALA A 112 1.77 2.28 17.84
CA ALA A 112 0.52 2.68 18.48
C ALA A 112 -0.46 3.34 17.50
N VAL A 113 0.04 4.21 16.61
CA VAL A 113 -0.78 4.82 15.54
C VAL A 113 -1.24 3.78 14.53
N GLN A 114 -0.39 2.82 14.17
CA GLN A 114 -0.77 1.75 13.25
C GLN A 114 -1.83 0.81 13.86
N SER A 115 -1.70 0.47 15.14
CA SER A 115 -2.69 -0.37 15.83
C SER A 115 -4.02 0.36 16.02
N SER A 116 -4.01 1.64 16.38
CA SER A 116 -5.24 2.42 16.52
C SER A 116 -5.98 2.59 15.18
N LEU A 117 -5.24 2.82 14.09
CA LEU A 117 -5.81 2.89 12.74
C LEU A 117 -6.41 1.54 12.31
N ALA A 118 -5.76 0.42 12.64
CA ALA A 118 -6.28 -0.91 12.36
C ALA A 118 -7.60 -1.16 13.11
N ASN A 119 -7.65 -0.81 14.40
CA ASN A 119 -8.86 -0.92 15.20
C ASN A 119 -9.99 -0.04 14.66
N ALA A 120 -9.69 1.21 14.28
CA ALA A 120 -10.66 2.11 13.68
C ALA A 120 -11.24 1.55 12.35
N ARG A 121 -10.43 0.85 11.56
CA ARG A 121 -10.91 0.15 10.34
C ARG A 121 -11.82 -1.02 10.68
N MET A 122 -11.45 -1.83 11.67
CA MET A 122 -12.29 -2.96 12.11
C MET A 122 -13.63 -2.48 12.65
N VAL A 123 -13.66 -1.43 13.47
CA VAL A 123 -14.91 -0.85 14.00
C VAL A 123 -15.78 -0.33 12.85
N ARG A 124 -15.21 0.37 11.87
CA ARG A 124 -15.98 0.84 10.70
C ARG A 124 -16.55 -0.31 9.88
N THR A 125 -15.82 -1.41 9.68
CA THR A 125 -16.34 -2.56 8.93
C THR A 125 -17.42 -3.30 9.70
N THR A 126 -17.28 -3.47 11.01
CA THR A 126 -18.33 -4.10 11.84
C THR A 126 -19.59 -3.24 11.91
N GLU A 127 -19.48 -1.92 12.07
CA GLU A 127 -20.62 -1.00 12.03
C GLU A 127 -21.34 -1.02 10.68
N MET A 128 -20.60 -1.02 9.57
CA MET A 128 -21.21 -1.14 8.23
C MET A 128 -21.93 -2.48 8.04
N ASN A 129 -21.35 -3.57 8.53
CA ASN A 129 -21.99 -4.89 8.46
C ASN A 129 -23.21 -4.99 9.37
N ALA A 130 -23.19 -4.38 10.56
CA ALA A 130 -24.35 -4.30 11.46
C ALA A 130 -25.50 -3.50 10.83
N LYS A 131 -25.21 -2.35 10.20
CA LYS A 131 -26.20 -1.55 9.46
C LYS A 131 -26.81 -2.31 8.28
N LYS A 132 -26.03 -3.16 7.58
CA LYS A 132 -26.55 -4.02 6.51
C LYS A 132 -27.47 -5.12 7.04
N LYS A 133 -27.12 -5.76 8.16
CA LYS A 133 -27.98 -6.79 8.80
C LYS A 133 -29.26 -6.22 9.39
N GLY A 134 -29.22 -5.01 9.98
CA GLY A 134 -30.40 -4.30 10.48
C GLY A 134 -31.40 -3.92 9.39
N LYS A 135 -30.93 -3.59 8.18
CA LYS A 135 -31.82 -3.38 7.02
C LYS A 135 -32.46 -4.67 6.50
N ALA A 136 -31.76 -5.80 6.55
CA ALA A 136 -32.34 -7.09 6.14
C ALA A 136 -33.46 -7.54 7.10
N LYS A 137 -33.30 -7.33 8.41
CA LYS A 137 -34.28 -7.75 9.42
C LYS A 137 -35.53 -6.86 9.48
N ARG A 138 -35.49 -5.64 8.92
CA ARG A 138 -36.66 -4.75 8.80
C ARG A 138 -37.55 -5.07 7.59
N VAL A 139 -37.07 -5.87 6.64
CA VAL A 139 -37.83 -6.28 5.44
C VAL A 139 -38.61 -7.59 5.70
N GLU A 140 -38.34 -8.31 6.79
CA GLU A 140 -38.95 -9.61 7.07
C GLU A 140 -40.20 -9.55 7.99
N LYS A 141 -40.66 -8.34 8.35
CA LYS A 141 -41.80 -8.15 9.28
C LYS A 141 -42.92 -7.27 8.74
N GLU A 142 -42.95 -6.99 7.45
CA GLU A 142 -44.10 -6.41 6.76
C GLU A 142 -44.72 -7.45 5.82
N GLU A 143 -46.05 -7.39 5.77
CA GLU A 143 -46.95 -8.48 5.49
C GLU A 143 -47.01 -8.86 4.02
N ARG A 144 -47.45 -10.11 3.77
CA ARG A 144 -47.92 -10.61 2.48
C ARG A 144 -48.99 -9.67 1.92
N SER A 145 -48.59 -8.83 0.96
CA SER A 145 -49.47 -8.28 -0.07
C SER A 145 -48.76 -8.43 -1.42
N PRO A 146 -49.46 -8.82 -2.51
CA PRO A 146 -48.80 -9.09 -3.78
C PRO A 146 -48.39 -7.76 -4.43
N SER A 147 -47.09 -7.47 -4.44
CA SER A 147 -46.51 -6.28 -5.08
C SER A 147 -45.73 -6.67 -6.37
N PRO A 148 -45.52 -5.70 -7.27
CA PRO A 148 -45.31 -5.90 -8.72
C PRO A 148 -43.97 -6.56 -9.10
N PRO A 149 -43.83 -7.05 -10.35
CA PRO A 149 -42.67 -7.86 -10.76
C PRO A 149 -41.32 -7.15 -10.56
N PRO A 150 -40.25 -7.93 -10.30
CA PRO A 150 -38.94 -7.38 -9.97
C PRO A 150 -38.36 -6.57 -11.13
N MET A 151 -37.92 -5.35 -10.84
CA MET A 151 -37.23 -4.51 -11.82
C MET A 151 -35.96 -5.20 -12.35
N PRO A 152 -35.70 -5.12 -13.68
CA PRO A 152 -34.54 -5.76 -14.27
C PRO A 152 -33.24 -5.17 -13.72
N SER A 153 -32.30 -6.07 -13.40
CA SER A 153 -30.94 -5.72 -13.00
C SER A 153 -30.25 -4.89 -14.08
N LYS A 154 -29.85 -3.65 -13.76
CA LYS A 154 -29.08 -2.74 -14.62
C LYS A 154 -27.71 -3.27 -15.07
N HIS A 155 -27.33 -4.47 -14.63
CA HIS A 155 -26.06 -5.11 -14.96
C HIS A 155 -26.24 -6.49 -15.61
N ALA A 156 -27.47 -6.87 -15.97
CA ALA A 156 -27.73 -8.11 -16.71
C ALA A 156 -27.07 -8.09 -18.09
N ASP A 157 -27.01 -6.94 -18.75
CA ASP A 157 -26.49 -6.80 -20.11
C ASP A 157 -24.98 -6.47 -20.16
N ARG A 158 -24.28 -6.48 -19.03
CA ARG A 158 -22.83 -6.21 -19.02
C ARG A 158 -22.08 -7.47 -19.48
N PRO A 159 -21.31 -7.42 -20.59
CA PRO A 159 -20.52 -8.57 -21.02
C PRO A 159 -19.49 -8.90 -19.95
N LYS A 160 -19.49 -10.16 -19.48
CA LYS A 160 -18.43 -10.69 -18.62
C LYS A 160 -17.15 -10.77 -19.46
N GLU A 161 -16.03 -10.36 -18.87
CA GLU A 161 -14.80 -9.91 -19.55
C GLU A 161 -14.07 -10.93 -20.44
N PHE A 162 -14.67 -12.07 -20.77
CA PHE A 162 -14.15 -13.00 -21.77
C PHE A 162 -15.32 -13.54 -22.61
N GLN A 163 -15.89 -12.69 -23.47
CA GLN A 163 -16.68 -13.20 -24.61
C GLN A 163 -15.69 -13.87 -25.57
N THR A 164 -15.64 -15.20 -25.53
CA THR A 164 -14.96 -16.00 -26.55
C THR A 164 -15.68 -15.81 -27.87
N ILE A 165 -15.09 -15.02 -28.77
CA ILE A 165 -15.61 -14.81 -30.11
C ILE A 165 -15.44 -16.12 -30.87
N SER A 166 -16.48 -16.96 -30.89
CA SER A 166 -16.53 -18.15 -31.73
C SER A 166 -16.74 -17.71 -33.17
N SER A 167 -15.65 -17.42 -33.89
CA SER A 167 -15.72 -17.26 -35.35
C SER A 167 -15.24 -18.56 -36.00
N SER A 168 -16.18 -19.40 -36.42
CA SER A 168 -15.90 -20.66 -37.12
C SER A 168 -15.46 -20.49 -38.58
N ALA A 169 -15.27 -19.25 -39.06
CA ALA A 169 -14.85 -18.96 -40.43
C ALA A 169 -13.42 -18.37 -40.46
N PRO A 170 -12.47 -18.94 -41.22
CA PRO A 170 -11.12 -18.40 -41.35
C PRO A 170 -11.16 -17.06 -42.10
N ARG A 171 -10.79 -15.97 -41.41
CA ARG A 171 -10.74 -14.62 -41.99
C ARG A 171 -9.50 -14.48 -42.88
N ARG A 172 -9.66 -13.95 -44.09
CA ARG A 172 -8.57 -13.72 -45.04
C ARG A 172 -7.66 -12.60 -44.53
N LEU A 173 -6.35 -12.80 -44.67
CA LEU A 173 -5.28 -11.97 -44.10
C LEU A 173 -5.32 -10.50 -44.55
N ASN A 174 -5.97 -10.22 -45.69
CA ASN A 174 -6.09 -8.89 -46.28
C ASN A 174 -7.29 -8.07 -45.74
N ASP A 175 -8.23 -8.68 -45.00
CA ASP A 175 -9.34 -7.98 -44.34
C ASP A 175 -8.94 -7.40 -42.96
N ILE A 176 -7.67 -7.52 -42.59
CA ILE A 176 -7.09 -7.02 -41.34
C ILE A 176 -6.37 -5.66 -41.58
N ALA A 177 -6.85 -4.86 -42.53
CA ALA A 177 -6.56 -3.43 -42.52
C ALA A 177 -7.53 -2.73 -41.56
N GLN A 178 -7.46 -3.09 -40.27
CA GLN A 178 -8.11 -2.28 -39.25
C GLN A 178 -7.30 -0.99 -39.11
N ALA A 179 -7.86 0.12 -39.61
CA ALA A 179 -7.37 1.44 -39.25
C ALA A 179 -7.20 1.50 -37.72
N PRO A 180 -6.08 2.05 -37.22
CA PRO A 180 -5.85 2.09 -35.78
C PRO A 180 -7.06 2.73 -35.10
N PRO A 181 -7.62 2.10 -34.05
CA PRO A 181 -8.85 2.57 -33.45
C PRO A 181 -8.66 3.99 -32.92
N GLU A 182 -9.54 4.92 -33.33
CA GLU A 182 -9.52 6.28 -32.80
C GLU A 182 -9.92 6.27 -31.33
N LEU A 183 -8.95 6.55 -30.45
CA LEU A 183 -9.16 6.64 -29.01
C LEU A 183 -9.88 7.96 -28.67
N THR A 184 -11.20 7.99 -28.84
CA THR A 184 -12.04 9.14 -28.44
C THR A 184 -11.99 9.44 -26.93
N LYS A 185 -11.50 8.51 -26.12
CA LYS A 185 -11.39 8.64 -24.66
C LYS A 185 -10.01 8.21 -24.17
N LEU A 186 -9.32 9.13 -23.50
CA LEU A 186 -8.05 8.83 -22.84
C LEU A 186 -8.26 7.82 -21.69
N PRO A 187 -7.30 6.91 -21.46
CA PRO A 187 -7.38 5.93 -20.37
C PRO A 187 -7.47 6.62 -19.01
N ARG A 188 -8.14 5.96 -18.07
CA ARG A 188 -8.38 6.49 -16.73
C ARG A 188 -7.05 6.80 -16.03
N GLY A 189 -6.83 8.08 -15.71
CA GLY A 189 -5.60 8.56 -15.05
C GLY A 189 -4.63 9.27 -15.98
N ALA A 190 -4.84 9.23 -17.29
CA ALA A 190 -4.08 10.06 -18.23
C ALA A 190 -4.48 11.53 -18.11
N VAL A 191 -3.47 12.40 -18.16
CA VAL A 191 -3.60 13.86 -18.13
C VAL A 191 -3.77 14.32 -19.58
N ARG A 192 -4.79 15.13 -19.87
CA ARG A 192 -4.93 15.76 -21.20
C ARG A 192 -3.78 16.76 -21.41
N PRO A 193 -3.40 17.10 -22.66
CA PRO A 193 -2.36 18.11 -22.91
C PRO A 193 -2.66 19.48 -22.26
N ASP A 194 -3.93 19.74 -21.95
CA ASP A 194 -4.42 20.91 -21.20
C ASP A 194 -4.30 20.76 -19.66
N GLY A 195 -3.47 19.83 -19.16
CA GLY A 195 -3.23 19.63 -17.72
C GLY A 195 -4.41 19.05 -16.91
N THR A 196 -5.59 18.94 -17.50
CA THR A 196 -6.81 18.47 -16.84
C THR A 196 -6.88 16.95 -16.82
N ARG A 197 -7.06 16.37 -15.63
CA ARG A 197 -7.28 14.92 -15.45
C ARG A 197 -8.71 14.58 -15.86
N ASN A 198 -8.89 13.41 -16.51
CA ASN A 198 -10.21 12.88 -16.94
C ASN A 198 -11.14 12.46 -15.77
N THR A 199 -10.94 13.02 -14.57
CA THR A 199 -11.87 12.91 -13.45
C THR A 199 -12.96 13.95 -13.67
N GLY A 200 -14.18 13.49 -13.99
CA GLY A 200 -15.32 14.33 -14.30
C GLY A 200 -15.38 15.60 -13.45
N LYS A 201 -15.46 16.74 -14.14
CA LYS A 201 -15.81 18.08 -13.67
C LYS A 201 -15.91 18.15 -12.14
N LYS A 202 -14.77 18.35 -11.45
CA LYS A 202 -14.79 18.69 -10.03
C LYS A 202 -15.61 19.97 -9.93
N ARG A 203 -16.80 19.88 -9.34
CA ARG A 203 -17.59 21.05 -9.02
C ARG A 203 -16.81 21.79 -7.94
N ASP A 204 -16.21 22.91 -8.31
CA ASP A 204 -15.58 23.82 -7.36
C ASP A 204 -16.60 24.14 -6.28
N GLY A 205 -16.29 23.79 -5.02
CA GLY A 205 -17.17 24.00 -3.87
C GLY A 205 -17.64 22.74 -3.12
N VAL A 206 -17.39 21.52 -3.60
CA VAL A 206 -17.71 20.32 -2.81
C VAL A 206 -16.51 19.92 -1.94
N LEU A 207 -16.48 20.44 -0.70
CA LEU A 207 -15.54 20.01 0.32
C LEU A 207 -15.79 18.53 0.68
N SER A 208 -14.71 17.76 0.85
CA SER A 208 -14.80 16.38 1.34
C SER A 208 -15.50 16.34 2.70
N MET A 209 -16.34 15.33 2.96
CA MET A 209 -17.04 15.18 4.24
C MET A 209 -16.08 15.21 5.45
N ALA A 210 -14.86 14.71 5.29
CA ALA A 210 -13.83 14.78 6.32
C ALA A 210 -13.34 16.22 6.58
N GLN A 211 -13.21 17.02 5.53
CA GLN A 211 -12.83 18.43 5.63
C GLN A 211 -13.95 19.27 6.24
N LYS A 212 -15.21 18.96 5.91
CA LYS A 212 -16.38 19.58 6.54
C LYS A 212 -16.41 19.34 8.05
N ALA A 213 -16.14 18.10 8.51
CA ALA A 213 -16.08 17.79 9.93
C ALA A 213 -14.96 18.56 10.67
N MET A 214 -13.77 18.68 10.05
CA MET A 214 -12.69 19.49 10.64
C MET A 214 -13.07 20.97 10.78
N MET A 215 -13.73 21.55 9.78
CA MET A 215 -14.21 22.94 9.86
C MET A 215 -15.31 23.12 10.91
N GLU A 216 -16.16 22.12 11.12
CA GLU A 216 -17.19 22.14 12.18
C GLU A 216 -16.54 22.10 13.58
N ASP A 217 -15.49 21.33 13.78
CA ASP A 217 -14.71 21.31 15.04
C ASP A 217 -14.04 22.67 15.32
N GLU A 218 -13.46 23.28 14.28
CA GLU A 218 -12.86 24.62 14.39
C GLU A 218 -13.91 25.69 14.71
N ARG A 219 -15.08 25.62 14.08
CA ARG A 219 -16.23 26.49 14.37
C ARG A 219 -16.66 26.35 15.83
N ASN A 220 -16.77 25.13 16.35
CA ASN A 220 -17.17 24.89 17.74
C ASN A 220 -16.14 25.48 18.73
N LYS A 221 -14.85 25.34 18.44
CA LYS A 221 -13.77 25.97 19.23
C LYS A 221 -13.85 27.50 19.22
N ALA A 222 -14.14 28.10 18.07
CA ALA A 222 -14.30 29.55 17.96
C ALA A 222 -15.51 30.06 18.77
N ILE A 223 -16.65 29.34 18.70
CA ILE A 223 -17.84 29.67 19.49
C ILE A 223 -17.55 29.55 20.98
N ALA A 224 -16.85 28.50 21.43
CA ALA A 224 -16.46 28.34 22.83
C ALA A 224 -15.61 29.51 23.33
N ARG A 225 -14.55 29.86 22.58
CA ARG A 225 -13.70 31.02 22.91
C ARG A 225 -14.47 32.34 22.94
N TYR A 226 -15.40 32.54 22.00
CA TYR A 226 -16.22 33.75 21.99
C TYR A 226 -17.16 33.81 23.21
N ARG A 227 -17.75 32.67 23.60
CA ARG A 227 -18.58 32.58 24.81
C ARG A 227 -17.79 32.86 26.07
N GLU A 228 -16.59 32.31 26.19
CA GLU A 228 -15.67 32.59 27.31
C GLU A 228 -15.29 34.07 27.37
N MET A 229 -14.89 34.67 26.23
CA MET A 229 -14.56 36.09 26.16
C MET A 229 -15.76 36.97 26.54
N LYS A 230 -16.96 36.61 26.09
CA LYS A 230 -18.18 37.36 26.39
C LYS A 230 -18.65 37.19 27.83
N ALA A 231 -18.38 36.03 28.44
CA ALA A 231 -18.59 35.81 29.87
C ALA A 231 -17.63 36.67 30.70
N LYS A 232 -16.34 36.70 30.36
CA LYS A 232 -15.34 37.58 30.99
C LYS A 232 -15.72 39.06 30.88
N ARG A 233 -16.11 39.52 29.69
CA ARG A 233 -16.61 40.91 29.52
C ARG A 233 -17.87 41.24 30.35
N ARG A 234 -18.66 40.24 30.76
CA ARG A 234 -19.83 40.45 31.63
C ARG A 234 -19.45 40.45 33.10
N THR A 235 -18.47 39.64 33.51
CA THR A 235 -17.94 39.65 34.89
C THR A 235 -17.15 40.92 35.14
N ASP A 236 -16.25 41.28 34.23
CA ASP A 236 -15.37 42.44 34.38
C ASP A 236 -16.14 43.77 34.28
N GLY A 237 -17.31 43.77 33.63
CA GLY A 237 -18.22 44.92 33.56
C GLY A 237 -19.32 44.95 34.62
N ALA A 238 -19.37 43.95 35.52
CA ALA A 238 -20.25 43.94 36.69
C ALA A 238 -19.53 44.40 37.98
N ASP A 239 -18.21 44.58 37.91
CA ASP A 239 -17.35 45.04 39.00
C ASP A 239 -16.94 46.53 38.88
N GLU A 240 -17.50 47.29 37.93
CA GLU A 240 -17.43 48.76 37.96
C GLU A 240 -18.73 49.35 38.57
N PRO A 241 -18.64 50.16 39.65
CA PRO A 241 -19.79 50.85 40.27
C PRO A 241 -20.30 52.05 39.45
#